data_AF-N0A0K4-F1
#
_entry.id   AF-N0A0K4-F1
#
_cell.length_a   1.000
_cell.length_b   1.000
_cell.length_c   1.000
_cell.angle_alpha   90.00
_cell.angle_beta   90.00
_cell.angle_gamma   90.00
#
_symmetry.space_group_name_H-M   'P 1'
#
loop_
_entity.id
_entity.type
_entity.pdbx_description
1 polymer ?
#
loop_
_entity_poly.entity_id
_entity_poly.type
_entity_poly.pdbx_seq_one_letter_code
_entity_poly.pdbx_strand_id
1 'polypeptide(L)'
;GWIYEYALIDKTGRHDLAQLRSIQDWFLRYELKAVPGVAEVASIGGMVKQYQVVVDPQKLASYGVTAGDVSDALKRANQETGGGVVEMAEAEYIVRAAGYLKTLDDFRAVPIRTAAGGIPVLLGDVATVQVGPDMRR
;
A
#
# COMPACT_ATOMS: atom_id res chain seq x y z
N GLY A 1 12.10 -28.05 13.71
CA GLY A 1 11.43 -28.60 12.52
C GLY A 1 9.99 -28.15 12.52
N TRP A 2 9.33 -28.16 11.36
CA TRP A 2 7.90 -27.85 11.26
C TRP A 2 7.07 -28.97 11.88
N ILE A 3 6.09 -28.62 12.72
CA ILE A 3 5.26 -29.59 13.45
C ILE A 3 3.94 -29.85 12.72
N TYR A 4 3.48 -28.88 11.92
CA TYR A 4 2.25 -28.96 11.14
C TYR A 4 2.33 -28.07 9.88
N GLU A 5 1.81 -28.57 8.75
CA GLU A 5 1.77 -27.87 7.47
C GLU A 5 0.36 -27.98 6.86
N TYR A 6 -0.09 -26.91 6.19
CA TYR A 6 -1.38 -26.87 5.51
C TYR A 6 -1.32 -25.98 4.26
N ALA A 7 -2.33 -26.12 3.40
CA ALA A 7 -2.53 -25.28 2.23
C ALA A 7 -3.94 -24.68 2.22
N LEU A 8 -4.03 -23.40 1.86
CA LEU A 8 -5.32 -22.74 1.61
C LEU A 8 -5.71 -22.94 0.14
N ILE A 9 -6.89 -23.49 -0.09
CA ILE A 9 -7.40 -23.79 -1.44
C ILE A 9 -8.88 -23.39 -1.50
N ASP A 10 -9.23 -22.50 -2.42
CA ASP A 10 -10.62 -22.22 -2.77
C ASP A 10 -10.98 -22.90 -4.09
N LYS A 11 -11.77 -23.98 -4.02
CA LYS A 11 -12.23 -24.74 -5.19
C LYS A 11 -13.33 -24.01 -6.00
N THR A 12 -13.94 -22.97 -5.44
CA THR A 12 -14.98 -22.18 -6.11
C THR A 12 -14.41 -21.09 -7.01
N GLY A 13 -13.12 -20.77 -6.84
CA GLY A 13 -12.45 -19.71 -7.59
C GLY A 13 -12.85 -18.28 -7.17
N ARG A 14 -13.52 -18.11 -6.03
CA ARG A 14 -13.88 -16.77 -5.51
C ARG A 14 -12.71 -16.04 -4.90
N HIS A 15 -11.72 -16.79 -4.41
CA HIS A 15 -10.49 -16.25 -3.84
C HIS A 15 -9.28 -16.56 -4.71
N ASP A 16 -8.55 -15.50 -5.08
CA ASP A 16 -7.26 -15.62 -5.75
C ASP A 16 -6.12 -15.87 -4.74
N LEU A 17 -4.91 -16.11 -5.26
CA LEU A 17 -3.73 -16.38 -4.43
C LEU A 17 -3.35 -15.21 -3.51
N ALA A 18 -3.68 -13.96 -3.86
CA ALA A 18 -3.39 -12.81 -3.01
C ALA A 18 -4.39 -12.68 -1.86
N GLN A 19 -5.66 -12.98 -2.11
CA GLN A 19 -6.67 -13.03 -1.07
C GLN A 19 -6.38 -14.15 -0.08
N LEU A 20 -6.05 -15.35 -0.57
CA LEU A 20 -5.67 -16.48 0.29
C LEU A 20 -4.40 -16.17 1.10
N ARG A 21 -3.39 -15.54 0.48
CA ARG A 21 -2.18 -15.11 1.18
C ARG A 21 -2.47 -14.02 2.21
N SER A 22 -3.41 -13.13 1.93
CA SER A 22 -3.84 -12.09 2.88
C SER A 22 -4.55 -12.70 4.10
N ILE A 23 -5.42 -13.69 3.88
CA ILE A 23 -6.07 -14.45 4.97
C ILE A 23 -5.01 -15.15 5.82
N GLN A 24 -4.02 -15.77 5.19
CA GLN A 24 -2.92 -16.41 5.91
C GLN A 24 -2.17 -15.42 6.81
N ASP A 25 -1.73 -14.29 6.24
CA ASP A 25 -0.79 -13.39 6.90
C ASP A 25 -1.46 -12.49 7.95
N TRP A 26 -2.71 -12.09 7.71
CA TRP A 26 -3.43 -11.11 8.53
C TRP A 26 -4.49 -11.71 9.45
N PHE A 27 -4.84 -12.99 9.27
CA PHE A 27 -5.81 -13.66 10.13
C PHE A 27 -5.20 -14.92 10.76
N LEU A 28 -4.97 -15.97 9.96
CA LEU A 28 -4.57 -17.29 10.48
C LEU A 28 -3.26 -17.27 11.25
N ARG A 29 -2.27 -16.49 10.79
CA ARG A 29 -0.98 -16.35 11.48
C ARG A 29 -1.15 -15.89 12.93
N TYR A 30 -2.03 -14.92 13.18
CA TYR A 30 -2.22 -14.36 14.51
C TYR A 30 -2.99 -15.32 15.42
N GLU A 31 -4.06 -15.93 14.90
CA GLU A 31 -4.84 -16.94 15.62
C GLU A 31 -3.98 -18.14 16.04
N LEU A 32 -3.13 -18.65 15.13
CA LEU A 32 -2.28 -19.80 15.40
C LEU A 32 -1.11 -19.46 16.33
N LYS A 33 -0.55 -18.24 16.24
CA LYS A 33 0.50 -17.79 17.17
C LYS A 33 0.01 -17.65 18.61
N ALA A 34 -1.29 -17.46 18.82
CA ALA A 34 -1.87 -17.36 20.16
C ALA A 34 -1.94 -18.72 20.89
N VAL A 35 -1.75 -19.84 20.18
CA VAL A 35 -1.77 -21.18 20.79
C VAL A 35 -0.52 -21.41 21.64
N PRO A 36 -0.66 -21.86 22.91
CA PRO A 36 0.48 -22.13 23.78
C PRO A 36 1.48 -23.10 23.16
N GLY A 37 2.77 -22.75 23.21
CA GLY A 37 3.85 -23.57 22.66
C GLY A 37 4.17 -23.31 21.19
N VAL A 38 3.44 -22.43 20.50
CA VAL A 38 3.75 -22.03 19.12
C VAL A 38 4.78 -20.90 19.11
N ALA A 39 5.98 -21.18 18.61
CA ALA A 39 7.04 -20.18 18.46
C ALA A 39 6.85 -19.32 17.21
N GLU A 40 6.46 -19.94 16.08
CA GLU A 40 6.32 -19.24 14.81
C GLU A 40 5.25 -19.90 13.92
N VAL A 41 4.59 -19.06 13.13
CA VAL A 41 3.71 -19.47 12.04
C VAL A 41 4.20 -18.73 10.81
N ALA A 42 4.88 -19.45 9.93
CA ALA A 42 5.47 -18.90 8.73
C ALA A 42 4.61 -19.23 7.50
N SER A 43 4.60 -18.29 6.55
CA SER A 43 3.79 -18.39 5.33
C SER A 43 4.68 -18.79 4.16
N ILE A 44 4.31 -19.86 3.47
CA ILE A 44 5.05 -20.38 2.32
C ILE A 44 4.18 -20.24 1.06
N GLY A 45 4.75 -19.70 -0.02
CA GLY A 45 4.05 -19.52 -1.29
C GLY A 45 2.99 -18.42 -1.27
N GLY A 46 2.00 -18.51 -2.15
CA GLY A 46 0.98 -17.47 -2.36
C GLY A 46 1.50 -16.23 -3.09
N MET A 47 0.66 -15.18 -3.13
CA MET A 47 0.98 -13.90 -3.75
C MET A 47 0.81 -12.77 -2.73
N VAL A 48 1.89 -12.09 -2.35
CA VAL A 48 1.76 -10.87 -1.55
C VAL A 48 1.29 -9.76 -2.47
N LYS A 49 0.16 -9.12 -2.14
CA LYS A 49 -0.40 -8.01 -2.93
C LYS A 49 0.51 -6.80 -2.82
N GLN A 50 0.97 -6.28 -3.95
CA GLN A 50 1.78 -5.06 -4.02
C GLN A 50 1.15 -4.04 -4.97
N TYR A 51 1.12 -2.78 -4.54
CA TYR A 51 0.86 -1.64 -5.43
C TYR A 51 2.16 -1.31 -6.17
N GLN A 52 2.15 -1.47 -7.48
CA GLN A 52 3.29 -1.26 -8.35
C GLN A 52 3.13 0.04 -9.12
N VAL A 53 4.12 0.93 -8.99
CA VAL A 53 4.21 2.18 -9.73
C VAL A 53 5.28 2.00 -10.81
N VAL A 54 4.85 1.79 -12.05
CA VAL A 54 5.73 1.58 -13.20
C VAL A 54 5.90 2.91 -13.92
N VAL A 55 7.01 3.59 -13.68
CA VAL A 55 7.31 4.89 -14.28
C VAL A 55 7.66 4.75 -15.76
N ASP A 56 7.23 5.71 -16.57
CA ASP A 56 7.59 5.83 -17.99
C ASP A 56 8.74 6.84 -18.15
N PRO A 57 9.96 6.41 -18.52
CA PRO A 57 11.11 7.31 -18.66
C PRO A 57 10.90 8.42 -19.68
N GLN A 58 10.12 8.19 -20.75
CA GLN A 58 9.86 9.20 -21.77
C GLN A 58 8.95 10.30 -21.21
N LYS A 59 7.93 9.92 -20.45
CA LYS A 59 7.04 10.89 -19.79
C LYS A 59 7.75 11.65 -18.69
N LEU A 60 8.57 10.98 -17.87
CA LEU A 60 9.41 11.65 -16.88
C LEU A 60 10.25 12.77 -17.52
N ALA A 61 10.89 12.47 -18.65
CA ALA A 61 11.66 13.46 -19.41
C ALA A 61 10.80 14.60 -19.96
N SER A 62 9.63 14.31 -20.55
CA SER A 62 8.74 15.34 -21.13
C SER A 62 8.17 16.29 -20.08
N TYR A 63 7.90 15.79 -18.88
CA TYR A 63 7.39 16.58 -17.76
C TYR A 63 8.50 17.22 -16.90
N GLY A 64 9.78 16.92 -17.20
CA GLY A 64 10.92 17.42 -16.41
C GLY A 64 10.87 16.94 -14.95
N VAL A 65 10.49 15.68 -14.75
CA VAL A 65 10.35 15.00 -13.45
C VAL A 65 11.36 13.87 -13.38
N THR A 66 12.05 13.72 -12.25
CA THR A 66 12.98 12.62 -12.03
C THR A 66 12.31 11.45 -11.31
N ALA A 67 12.90 10.25 -11.40
CA ALA A 67 12.45 9.11 -10.59
C ALA A 67 12.57 9.38 -9.07
N GLY A 68 13.53 10.23 -8.67
CA GLY A 68 13.67 10.69 -7.28
C GLY A 68 12.46 11.50 -6.83
N ASP A 69 12.01 12.44 -7.66
CA ASP A 69 10.81 13.26 -7.37
C ASP A 69 9.56 12.39 -7.18
N VAL A 70 9.41 11.35 -8.00
CA VAL A 70 8.32 10.37 -7.87
C VAL A 70 8.39 9.65 -6.52
N SER A 71 9.56 9.12 -6.16
CA SER A 71 9.78 8.45 -4.88
C SER A 71 9.44 9.38 -3.70
N ASP A 72 9.90 10.62 -3.75
CA ASP A 72 9.70 11.57 -2.66
C ASP A 72 8.25 12.05 -2.57
N ALA A 73 7.57 12.23 -3.70
CA ALA A 73 6.14 12.51 -3.74
C ALA A 73 5.32 11.38 -3.10
N LEU A 74 5.61 10.12 -3.46
CA LEU A 74 4.95 8.95 -2.87
C LEU A 74 5.19 8.83 -1.36
N LYS A 75 6.41 9.09 -0.89
CA LYS A 75 6.74 9.09 0.54
C LYS A 75 5.96 10.14 1.30
N ARG A 76 5.82 11.36 0.75
CA ARG A 76 5.06 12.46 1.38
C ARG A 76 3.55 12.21 1.36
N ALA A 77 3.05 11.59 0.29
CA ALA A 77 1.61 11.41 0.07
C ALA A 77 1.01 10.22 0.83
N ASN A 78 1.82 9.34 1.43
CA ASN A 78 1.35 8.16 2.16
C ASN A 78 1.68 8.25 3.66
N GLN A 79 1.23 9.33 4.31
CA GLN A 79 1.45 9.59 5.73
C GLN A 79 0.16 10.12 6.38
N GLU A 80 -0.12 9.71 7.61
CA GLU A 80 -1.17 10.29 8.44
C GLU A 80 -0.53 11.25 9.44
N THR A 81 -1.09 12.46 9.59
CA THR A 81 -0.60 13.47 10.53
C THR A 81 -1.70 13.85 11.51
N GLY A 82 -1.38 13.86 12.81
CA GLY A 82 -2.27 14.36 13.86
C GLY A 82 -2.28 15.89 13.89
N GLY A 83 -3.47 16.50 13.83
CA GLY A 83 -3.65 17.95 13.82
C GLY A 83 -3.85 18.58 15.20
N GLY A 84 -3.66 17.83 16.28
CA GLY A 84 -3.91 18.28 17.65
C GLY A 84 -5.38 18.25 18.04
N VAL A 85 -5.72 18.85 19.18
CA VAL A 85 -7.10 19.00 19.65
C VAL A 85 -7.54 20.46 19.51
N VAL A 86 -8.79 20.65 19.09
CA VAL A 86 -9.45 21.96 19.08
C VAL A 86 -10.55 21.92 20.13
N GLU A 87 -10.48 22.79 21.13
CA GLU A 87 -11.52 22.93 22.15
C GLU A 87 -12.63 23.84 21.63
N MET A 88 -13.86 23.34 21.58
CA MET A 88 -15.06 24.11 21.23
C MET A 88 -16.21 23.71 22.15
N ALA A 89 -16.82 24.71 22.80
CA ALA A 89 -17.96 24.52 23.69
C ALA A 89 -17.73 23.45 24.78
N GLU A 90 -16.61 23.53 25.49
CA GLU A 90 -16.20 22.58 26.56
C GLU A 90 -16.00 21.13 26.08
N ALA A 91 -15.88 20.91 24.77
CA ALA A 91 -15.56 19.62 24.17
C ALA A 91 -14.26 19.69 23.35
N GLU A 92 -13.41 18.68 23.50
CA GLU A 92 -12.20 18.51 22.70
C GLU A 92 -12.47 17.73 21.41
N TYR A 93 -12.17 18.34 20.26
CA TYR A 93 -12.25 17.71 18.95
C TYR A 93 -10.85 17.35 18.45
N ILE A 94 -10.61 16.06 18.26
CA ILE A 94 -9.34 15.57 17.68
C ILE A 94 -9.33 15.89 16.18
N VAL A 95 -8.37 16.68 15.74
CA VAL A 95 -8.14 16.96 14.33
C VAL A 95 -7.22 15.90 13.76
N ARG A 96 -7.65 15.25 12.67
CA ARG A 96 -6.89 14.21 11.97
C ARG A 96 -6.87 14.50 10.47
N ALA A 97 -5.69 14.60 9.90
CA ALA A 97 -5.52 14.65 8.46
C ALA A 97 -5.26 13.24 7.93
N ALA A 98 -6.25 12.64 7.27
CA ALA A 98 -6.08 11.36 6.60
C ALA A 98 -5.20 11.54 5.37
N GLY A 99 -4.14 10.74 5.24
CA GLY A 99 -3.21 10.79 4.11
C GLY A 99 -2.63 9.43 3.73
N TYR A 100 -3.32 8.34 4.05
CA TYR A 100 -2.92 7.02 3.56
C TYR A 100 -3.55 6.73 2.19
N LEU A 101 -2.73 6.25 1.26
CA LEU A 101 -3.18 5.80 -0.05
C LEU A 101 -3.80 4.41 0.06
N LYS A 102 -5.06 4.26 -0.37
CA LYS A 102 -5.84 3.01 -0.25
C LYS A 102 -6.21 2.44 -1.61
N THR A 103 -6.51 3.31 -2.56
CA THR A 103 -7.00 2.96 -3.90
C THR A 103 -5.95 3.28 -4.96
N LEU A 104 -6.05 2.64 -6.13
CA LEU A 104 -5.19 2.97 -7.28
C LEU A 104 -5.35 4.43 -7.71
N ASP A 105 -6.54 5.00 -7.55
CA ASP A 105 -6.81 6.39 -7.89
C ASP A 105 -6.13 7.35 -6.92
N ASP A 106 -6.05 6.99 -5.63
CA ASP A 106 -5.29 7.78 -4.65
C ASP A 106 -3.82 7.91 -5.09
N PHE A 107 -3.21 6.80 -5.53
CA PHE A 107 -1.85 6.80 -6.06
C PHE A 107 -1.74 7.66 -7.33
N ARG A 108 -2.66 7.50 -8.29
CA ARG A 108 -2.63 8.28 -9.55
C ARG A 108 -2.75 9.78 -9.31
N ALA A 109 -3.52 10.17 -8.30
CA ALA A 109 -3.76 11.57 -7.94
C ALA A 109 -2.61 12.21 -7.15
N VAL A 110 -1.54 11.48 -6.80
CA VAL A 110 -0.40 12.04 -6.08
C VAL A 110 0.28 13.13 -6.91
N PRO A 111 0.33 14.39 -6.42
CA PRO A 111 1.03 15.46 -7.12
C PRO A 111 2.55 15.28 -6.95
N ILE A 112 3.29 15.30 -8.05
CA ILE A 112 4.75 15.20 -8.03
C ILE A 112 5.39 16.59 -8.04
N ARG A 113 4.90 17.45 -8.92
CA ARG A 113 5.41 18.80 -9.15
C ARG A 113 4.29 19.74 -9.55
N THR A 114 4.36 20.99 -9.11
CA THR A 114 3.58 22.08 -9.71
C THR A 114 4.36 22.67 -10.89
N ALA A 115 3.79 22.61 -12.10
CA ALA A 115 4.37 23.29 -13.25
C ALA A 115 4.24 24.82 -13.07
N ALA A 116 5.09 25.59 -13.76
CA ALA A 116 5.11 27.06 -13.67
C ALA A 116 3.75 27.73 -14.04
N GLY A 117 2.86 27.00 -14.71
CA GLY A 117 1.50 27.45 -15.06
C GLY A 117 0.39 27.05 -14.08
N GLY A 118 0.72 26.50 -12.89
CA GLY A 118 -0.25 26.18 -11.84
C GLY A 118 -0.95 24.82 -11.97
N ILE A 119 -0.80 24.11 -13.10
CA ILE A 119 -1.29 22.73 -13.25
C ILE A 119 -0.26 21.76 -12.66
N PRO A 120 -0.63 20.93 -11.67
CA PRO A 120 0.28 19.92 -11.13
C PRO A 120 0.46 18.75 -12.11
N VAL A 121 1.67 18.21 -12.14
CA VAL A 121 1.98 16.91 -12.76
C VAL A 121 1.65 15.83 -11.73
N LEU A 122 0.74 14.93 -12.08
CA LEU A 122 0.29 13.84 -11.23
C LEU A 122 1.08 12.56 -11.51
N LEU A 123 1.07 11.63 -10.56
CA LEU A 123 1.70 10.33 -10.75
C LEU A 123 1.11 9.57 -11.93
N GLY A 124 -0.21 9.65 -12.13
CA GLY A 124 -0.88 9.04 -13.27
C GLY A 124 -0.42 9.57 -14.63
N ASP A 125 0.15 10.78 -14.68
CA ASP A 125 0.66 11.35 -15.93
C ASP A 125 1.96 10.69 -16.37
N VAL A 126 2.80 10.28 -15.42
CA VAL A 126 4.16 9.77 -15.67
C VAL A 126 4.36 8.29 -15.34
N ALA A 127 3.36 7.63 -14.75
CA ALA A 127 3.47 6.23 -14.33
C ALA A 127 2.16 5.45 -14.48
N THR A 128 2.30 4.15 -14.72
CA THR A 128 1.19 3.20 -14.63
C THR A 128 1.13 2.63 -13.21
N VAL A 129 -0.01 2.83 -12.53
CA VAL A 129 -0.26 2.26 -11.21
C VAL A 129 -1.14 1.03 -11.34
N GLN A 130 -0.64 -0.11 -10.88
CA GLN A 130 -1.32 -1.41 -10.95
C GLN A 130 -1.11 -2.23 -9.67
N VAL A 131 -1.94 -3.27 -9.50
CA VAL A 131 -1.73 -4.27 -8.45
C VAL A 131 -1.04 -5.49 -9.06
N GLY A 132 0.00 -5.98 -8.40
CA GLY A 132 0.72 -7.17 -8.82
C GLY A 132 1.31 -7.97 -7.65
N PRO A 133 1.93 -9.12 -7.95
CA PRO A 133 2.68 -9.89 -6.97
C PRO A 133 3.91 -9.13 -6.48
N ASP A 134 4.26 -9.32 -5.21
CA ASP A 134 5.58 -8.95 -4.70
C ASP A 134 6.70 -9.72 -5.40
N MET A 135 7.83 -9.04 -5.63
CA MET A 135 8.95 -9.58 -6.39
C MET A 135 9.69 -10.61 -5.54
N ARG A 136 9.71 -11.87 -6.00
CA ARG A 136 10.44 -12.96 -5.34
C ARG A 136 11.95 -12.77 -5.55
N ARG A 137 12.73 -12.76 -4.47
CA ARG A 137 14.19 -12.89 -4.51
C ARG A 137 14.59 -14.30 -4.11
#